data_AF-A0A443KEX9-F1
#
_entry.id   AF-A0A443KEX9-F1
#
_cell.length_a   1.000
_cell.length_b   1.000
_cell.length_c   1.000
_cell.angle_alpha   90.00
_cell.angle_beta   90.00
_cell.angle_gamma   90.00
#
_symmetry.space_group_name_H-M   'P 1'
#
loop_
_entity.id
_entity.type
_entity.pdbx_description
1 polymer ?
#
loop_
_entity_poly.entity_id
_entity_poly.type
_entity_poly.pdbx_seq_one_letter_code
_entity_poly.pdbx_strand_id
1 'polypeptide(L)'
;MKTVLLCAALCAPGCVMAQDLRISDACIRAPMPGAPVVSGYLTITNPGPVADRLTGGRADFAEVMQIHGMTMEGEVMRMRQRVDGLPVPAGATVTLQPGGDHLMFTGLNFAPKSGDTVQVTLTFDRAGPVTLPMPVCAGGPAGRVQ
;
A
#
# COMPACT_ATOMS: atom_id res chain seq x y z
N MET A 1 -8.31 -38.44 11.37
CA MET A 1 -9.26 -37.31 11.38
C MET A 1 -8.60 -36.18 12.14
N LYS A 2 -8.08 -35.15 11.45
CA LYS A 2 -7.38 -34.01 12.09
C LYS A 2 -8.39 -32.87 12.22
N THR A 3 -8.76 -32.58 13.45
CA THR A 3 -9.64 -31.48 13.85
C THR A 3 -9.03 -30.15 13.44
N VAL A 4 -9.69 -29.41 12.55
CA VAL A 4 -9.34 -28.03 12.20
C VAL A 4 -10.08 -27.12 13.18
N LEU A 5 -9.33 -26.51 14.11
CA LEU A 5 -9.85 -25.44 14.97
C LEU A 5 -9.99 -24.17 14.12
N LEU A 6 -11.24 -23.75 13.88
CA LEU A 6 -11.55 -22.48 13.25
C LEU A 6 -11.38 -21.36 14.29
N CYS A 7 -10.22 -20.71 14.30
CA CYS A 7 -9.98 -19.53 15.12
C CYS A 7 -10.58 -18.32 14.39
N ALA A 8 -11.78 -17.89 14.80
CA ALA A 8 -12.38 -16.66 14.30
C ALA A 8 -11.61 -15.45 14.84
N ALA A 9 -10.63 -14.98 14.06
CA ALA A 9 -9.93 -13.73 14.35
C ALA A 9 -10.92 -12.57 14.13
N LEU A 10 -11.16 -11.77 15.18
CA LEU A 10 -11.80 -10.47 15.07
C LEU A 10 -10.97 -9.60 14.11
N CYS A 11 -11.41 -9.50 12.86
CA CYS A 11 -10.83 -8.59 11.89
C CYS A 11 -11.47 -7.22 12.10
N ALA A 12 -10.66 -6.21 12.42
CA ALA A 12 -11.14 -4.83 12.44
C ALA A 12 -11.63 -4.44 11.02
N PRO A 13 -12.68 -3.60 10.90
CA PRO A 13 -13.14 -3.12 9.62
C PRO A 13 -11.99 -2.41 8.88
N GLY A 14 -11.66 -2.89 7.68
CA GLY A 14 -10.57 -2.36 6.84
C GLY A 14 -9.34 -3.25 6.68
N CYS A 15 -9.30 -4.42 7.31
CA CYS A 15 -8.22 -5.40 7.11
C CYS A 15 -8.59 -6.42 6.02
N VAL A 16 -7.73 -6.59 5.01
CA VAL A 16 -7.88 -7.56 3.92
C VAL A 16 -6.85 -8.68 4.07
N MET A 17 -7.29 -9.93 3.90
CA MET A 17 -6.44 -11.13 3.97
C MET A 17 -6.19 -11.70 2.57
N ALA A 18 -4.94 -11.99 2.23
CA ALA A 18 -4.56 -12.64 0.99
C ALA A 18 -3.51 -13.72 1.25
N GLN A 19 -3.94 -14.99 1.18
CA GLN A 19 -3.19 -16.10 1.77
C GLN A 19 -2.81 -15.78 3.23
N ASP A 20 -1.53 -15.66 3.54
CA ASP A 20 -1.05 -15.28 4.87
C ASP A 20 -1.01 -13.76 5.07
N LEU A 21 -0.93 -12.96 4.00
CA LEU A 21 -0.76 -11.51 4.12
C LEU A 21 -1.99 -10.81 4.71
N ARG A 22 -1.74 -9.86 5.60
CA ARG A 22 -2.73 -8.93 6.13
C ARG A 22 -2.41 -7.53 5.65
N ILE A 23 -3.40 -6.83 5.12
CA ILE A 23 -3.26 -5.45 4.64
C ILE A 23 -4.19 -4.57 5.45
N SER A 24 -3.65 -3.54 6.10
CA SER A 24 -4.37 -2.61 6.97
C SER A 24 -3.98 -1.16 6.70
N ASP A 25 -4.69 -0.22 7.35
CA ASP A 25 -4.38 1.21 7.33
C ASP A 25 -4.26 1.80 5.93
N ALA A 26 -4.98 1.21 4.98
CA ALA A 26 -4.90 1.57 3.58
C ALA A 26 -5.60 2.90 3.35
N CYS A 27 -4.89 3.87 2.77
CA CYS A 27 -5.51 5.11 2.34
C CYS A 27 -4.78 5.81 1.20
N ILE A 28 -5.54 6.58 0.43
CA ILE A 28 -5.04 7.48 -0.59
C ILE A 28 -4.89 8.88 -0.01
N ARG A 29 -3.73 9.51 -0.24
CA ARG A 29 -3.54 10.93 0.09
C ARG A 29 -4.38 11.78 -0.85
N ALA A 30 -5.21 12.65 -0.29
CA ALA A 30 -5.95 13.63 -1.08
C ALA A 30 -4.98 14.47 -1.96
N PRO A 31 -5.14 14.47 -3.30
CA PRO A 31 -4.35 15.32 -4.18
C PRO A 31 -4.69 16.79 -3.98
N MET A 32 -3.69 17.65 -4.17
CA MET A 32 -3.95 19.08 -4.36
C MET A 32 -4.66 19.30 -5.72
N PRO A 33 -5.46 20.36 -5.88
CA PRO A 33 -6.04 20.70 -7.17
C PRO A 33 -4.95 20.78 -8.26
N GLY A 34 -5.13 20.03 -9.35
CA GLY A 34 -4.18 19.97 -10.46
C GLY A 34 -2.92 19.12 -10.23
N ALA A 35 -2.83 18.38 -9.12
CA ALA A 35 -1.70 17.48 -8.88
C ALA A 35 -1.67 16.35 -9.94
N PRO A 36 -0.54 16.15 -10.64
CA PRO A 36 -0.42 15.10 -11.66
C PRO A 36 -0.19 13.70 -11.07
N VAL A 37 0.06 13.63 -9.76
CA VAL A 37 0.40 12.40 -9.03
C VAL A 37 -0.35 12.33 -7.70
N VAL A 38 -0.65 11.10 -7.28
CA VAL A 38 -1.31 10.79 -6.00
C VAL A 38 -0.49 9.76 -5.26
N SER A 39 -0.39 9.88 -3.94
CA SER A 39 0.31 8.89 -3.09
C SER A 39 -0.69 8.02 -2.33
N GLY A 40 -0.37 6.74 -2.15
CA GLY A 40 -1.10 5.81 -1.29
C GLY A 40 -0.22 5.21 -0.20
N TYR A 41 -0.83 4.93 0.93
CA TYR A 41 -0.21 4.39 2.14
C TYR A 41 -1.00 3.18 2.62
N LEU A 42 -0.31 2.24 3.26
CA LEU A 42 -0.88 1.03 3.83
C LEU A 42 0.17 0.29 4.65
N THR A 43 -0.28 -0.65 5.47
CA THR A 43 0.59 -1.58 6.19
C THR A 43 0.37 -3.00 5.67
N ILE A 44 1.45 -3.73 5.40
CA ILE A 44 1.42 -5.14 5.00
C ILE A 44 2.09 -5.95 6.11
N THR A 45 1.35 -6.85 6.73
CA THR A 45 1.89 -7.83 7.68
C THR A 45 1.91 -9.20 7.04
N ASN A 46 3.07 -9.86 7.04
CA ASN A 46 3.23 -11.24 6.63
C ASN A 46 3.46 -12.13 7.87
N PRO A 47 2.41 -12.66 8.51
CA PRO A 47 2.52 -13.62 9.60
C PRO A 47 2.95 -15.02 9.12
N GLY A 48 2.98 -15.26 7.81
CA GLY A 48 3.31 -16.54 7.23
C GLY A 48 4.80 -16.87 7.32
N PRO A 49 5.17 -18.15 7.10
CA PRO A 49 6.55 -18.61 7.16
C PRO A 49 7.36 -18.35 5.88
N VAL A 50 6.73 -17.82 4.83
CA VAL A 50 7.36 -17.61 3.52
C VAL A 50 7.33 -16.12 3.16
N ALA A 51 8.47 -15.60 2.72
CA ALA A 51 8.57 -14.21 2.26
C ALA A 51 7.79 -14.01 0.96
N ASP A 52 7.23 -12.81 0.79
CA ASP A 52 6.57 -12.35 -0.43
C ASP A 52 7.18 -11.02 -0.89
N ARG A 53 6.68 -10.48 -1.99
CA ARG A 53 7.13 -9.22 -2.57
C ARG A 53 5.97 -8.53 -3.27
N LEU A 54 5.72 -7.28 -2.92
CA LEU A 54 4.81 -6.42 -3.65
C LEU A 54 5.53 -5.90 -4.90
N THR A 55 5.10 -6.29 -6.09
CA THR A 55 5.76 -5.90 -7.35
C THR A 55 5.10 -4.72 -8.04
N GLY A 56 3.88 -4.37 -7.64
CA GLY A 56 3.15 -3.25 -8.20
C GLY A 56 1.65 -3.52 -8.14
N GLY A 57 0.94 -3.15 -9.19
CA GLY A 57 -0.51 -3.27 -9.25
C GLY A 57 -1.17 -2.21 -10.10
N ARG A 58 -2.45 -1.94 -9.84
CA ARG A 58 -3.29 -1.04 -10.63
C ARG A 58 -4.39 -0.40 -9.79
N ALA A 59 -4.92 0.71 -10.27
CA ALA A 59 -6.12 1.34 -9.73
C ALA A 59 -7.05 1.75 -10.87
N ASP A 60 -8.32 1.94 -10.57
CA ASP A 60 -9.32 2.44 -11.54
C ASP A 60 -9.11 3.93 -11.91
N PHE A 61 -8.60 4.72 -10.97
CA PHE A 61 -8.42 6.16 -11.11
C PHE A 61 -7.11 6.59 -11.77
N ALA A 62 -6.21 5.67 -12.07
CA ALA A 62 -4.87 5.98 -12.58
C ALA A 62 -4.38 4.96 -13.62
N GLU A 63 -3.64 5.43 -14.62
CA GLU A 63 -3.02 4.59 -15.65
C GLU A 63 -1.90 3.71 -15.11
N VAL A 64 -1.10 4.26 -14.17
CA VAL A 64 0.09 3.57 -13.65
C VAL A 64 0.12 3.64 -12.13
N MET A 65 0.38 2.50 -11.49
CA MET A 65 0.74 2.41 -10.08
C MET A 65 2.18 1.91 -9.94
N GLN A 66 2.99 2.66 -9.22
CA GLN A 66 4.39 2.34 -8.93
C GLN A 66 4.61 2.31 -7.42
N ILE A 67 5.70 1.66 -7.00
CA ILE A 67 6.17 1.69 -5.61
C ILE A 67 7.40 2.58 -5.59
N HIS A 68 7.39 3.60 -4.73
CA HIS A 68 8.48 4.54 -4.58
C HIS A 68 8.99 4.48 -3.15
N GLY A 69 10.26 4.77 -2.97
CA GLY A 69 10.88 4.86 -1.66
C GLY A 69 12.00 5.88 -1.65
N MET A 70 12.39 6.27 -0.45
CA MET A 70 13.54 7.15 -0.25
C MET A 70 14.81 6.32 -0.18
N THR A 71 15.85 6.74 -0.88
CA THR A 71 17.18 6.13 -0.85
C THR A 71 18.23 7.23 -0.68
N MET A 72 19.24 7.00 0.15
CA MET A 72 20.39 7.89 0.25
C MET A 72 21.26 7.73 -1.00
N GLU A 73 21.53 8.83 -1.68
CA GLU A 73 22.57 8.94 -2.71
C GLU A 73 23.61 9.94 -2.24
N GLY A 74 24.72 9.43 -1.71
CA GLY A 74 25.69 10.27 -0.98
C GLY A 74 25.04 10.83 0.27
N GLU A 75 24.96 12.15 0.37
CA GLU A 75 24.33 12.87 1.50
C GLU A 75 22.88 13.32 1.20
N VAL A 76 22.35 13.00 0.01
CA VAL A 76 21.03 13.47 -0.43
C VAL A 76 20.01 12.33 -0.40
N MET A 77 18.90 12.54 0.30
CA MET A 77 17.72 11.67 0.21
C MET A 77 17.00 11.88 -1.13
N ARG A 78 16.91 10.82 -1.92
CA ARG A 78 16.21 10.83 -3.21
C ARG A 78 15.05 9.84 -3.24
N MET A 79 13.93 10.31 -3.78
CA MET A 79 12.80 9.45 -4.08
C MET A 79 13.09 8.68 -5.37
N ARG A 80 12.94 7.35 -5.32
CA ARG A 80 13.10 6.48 -6.48
C ARG A 80 12.05 5.38 -6.49
N GLN A 81 11.69 4.97 -7.70
CA GLN A 81 10.90 3.78 -7.92
C GLN A 81 11.66 2.52 -7.46
N ARG A 82 10.98 1.61 -6.78
CA ARG A 82 11.42 0.25 -6.46
C ARG A 82 11.09 -0.66 -7.65
N VAL A 83 11.97 -0.71 -8.65
CA VAL A 83 11.76 -1.52 -9.86
C VAL A 83 11.69 -3.02 -9.57
N ASP A 84 12.45 -3.48 -8.57
CA ASP A 84 12.44 -4.86 -8.10
C ASP A 84 11.33 -5.14 -7.07
N GLY A 85 10.35 -4.23 -6.93
CA GLY A 85 9.29 -4.33 -5.94
C GLY A 85 9.76 -4.10 -4.48
N LEU A 86 8.81 -4.24 -3.57
CA LEU A 86 9.00 -4.08 -2.12
C LEU A 86 8.96 -5.45 -1.44
N PRO A 87 10.07 -5.91 -0.83
CA PRO A 87 10.10 -7.18 -0.13
C PRO A 87 9.18 -7.15 1.10
N VAL A 88 8.46 -8.25 1.33
CA VAL A 88 7.61 -8.48 2.50
C VAL A 88 8.08 -9.79 3.18
N PRO A 89 9.12 -9.73 4.03
CA PRO A 89 9.70 -10.92 4.64
C PRO A 89 8.70 -11.71 5.49
N ALA A 90 8.94 -13.01 5.65
CA ALA A 90 8.19 -13.86 6.58
C ALA A 90 8.29 -13.32 8.01
N GLY A 91 7.18 -13.32 8.73
CA GLY A 91 7.08 -12.83 10.10
C GLY A 91 7.25 -11.31 10.26
N ALA A 92 7.29 -10.54 9.18
CA ALA A 92 7.55 -9.10 9.22
C ALA A 92 6.31 -8.25 8.88
N THR A 93 6.37 -6.99 9.32
CA THR A 93 5.44 -5.93 8.90
C THR A 93 6.22 -4.88 8.14
N VAL A 94 5.68 -4.48 6.99
CA VAL A 94 6.21 -3.42 6.13
C VAL A 94 5.17 -2.32 6.04
N THR A 95 5.56 -1.10 6.40
CA THR A 95 4.66 0.06 6.41
C THR A 95 5.03 1.00 5.28
N LEU A 96 4.08 1.24 4.37
CA LEU A 96 4.17 2.28 3.36
C LEU A 96 3.57 3.55 3.94
N GLN A 97 4.40 4.56 4.13
CA GLN A 97 4.06 5.77 4.85
C GLN A 97 4.75 7.01 4.26
N PRO A 98 4.27 8.20 4.61
CA PRO A 98 4.89 9.46 4.22
C PRO A 98 6.35 9.54 4.64
N GLY A 99 7.23 9.95 3.71
CA GLY A 99 8.67 10.02 3.94
C GLY A 99 9.40 8.68 3.87
N GLY A 100 8.66 7.56 3.73
CA GLY A 100 9.21 6.22 3.50
C GLY A 100 8.80 5.67 2.14
N ASP A 101 8.67 4.34 2.06
CA ASP A 101 8.09 3.68 0.90
C ASP A 101 6.60 4.05 0.79
N HIS A 102 6.09 4.22 -0.43
CA HIS A 102 4.69 4.58 -0.70
C HIS A 102 4.28 4.14 -2.11
N LEU A 103 2.96 4.05 -2.33
CA LEU A 103 2.41 3.87 -3.66
C LEU A 103 2.36 5.22 -4.37
N MET A 104 2.78 5.29 -5.62
CA MET A 104 2.65 6.46 -6.47
C MET A 104 1.75 6.12 -7.66
N PHE A 105 0.70 6.91 -7.83
CA PHE A 105 -0.24 6.80 -8.94
C PHE A 105 -0.05 7.97 -9.90
N THR A 106 0.07 7.69 -11.18
CA THR A 106 0.26 8.68 -12.25
C THR A 106 -0.67 8.41 -13.42
N GLY A 107 -0.86 9.40 -14.30
CA GLY A 107 -1.85 9.32 -15.38
C GLY A 107 -3.26 9.23 -14.80
N LEU A 108 -3.65 10.22 -14.01
CA LEU A 108 -4.93 10.20 -13.28
C LEU A 108 -6.10 10.39 -14.26
N ASN A 109 -6.97 9.38 -14.35
CA ASN A 109 -8.24 9.45 -15.10
C ASN A 109 -9.22 10.42 -14.42
N PHE A 110 -9.20 10.41 -13.09
CA PHE A 110 -9.90 11.35 -12.23
C PHE A 110 -9.11 11.54 -10.93
N ALA A 111 -9.26 12.70 -10.29
CA ALA A 111 -8.63 12.97 -9.00
C ALA A 111 -9.57 12.53 -7.86
N PRO A 112 -9.18 11.53 -7.04
CA PRO A 112 -9.97 11.13 -5.88
C PRO A 112 -10.09 12.28 -4.89
N LYS A 113 -11.27 12.46 -4.29
CA LYS A 113 -11.57 13.55 -3.34
C LYS A 113 -11.75 13.00 -1.93
N SER A 114 -11.61 13.89 -0.94
CA SER A 114 -11.89 13.52 0.45
C SER A 114 -13.29 12.94 0.59
N GLY A 115 -13.39 11.77 1.22
CA GLY A 115 -14.64 11.01 1.36
C GLY A 115 -14.84 9.93 0.29
N ASP A 116 -14.08 9.97 -0.81
CA ASP A 116 -14.12 8.92 -1.81
C ASP A 116 -13.42 7.65 -1.31
N THR A 117 -13.76 6.52 -1.91
CA THR A 117 -13.04 5.25 -1.77
C THR A 117 -12.80 4.68 -3.16
N VAL A 118 -11.54 4.42 -3.49
CA VAL A 118 -11.12 3.89 -4.79
C VAL A 118 -10.69 2.43 -4.66
N GLN A 119 -10.81 1.64 -5.73
CA GLN A 119 -10.36 0.26 -5.74
C GLN A 119 -8.92 0.17 -6.22
N VAL A 120 -8.08 -0.47 -5.42
CA VAL A 120 -6.67 -0.70 -5.76
C VAL A 120 -6.41 -2.20 -5.74
N THR A 121 -5.79 -2.71 -6.79
CA THR A 121 -5.28 -4.08 -6.86
C THR A 121 -3.77 -4.06 -6.67
N LEU A 122 -3.29 -4.63 -5.57
CA LEU A 122 -1.89 -4.88 -5.29
C LEU A 122 -1.49 -6.23 -5.88
N THR A 123 -0.31 -6.32 -6.50
CA THR A 123 0.19 -7.57 -7.09
C THR A 123 1.41 -8.04 -6.32
N PHE A 124 1.32 -9.25 -5.80
CA PHE A 124 2.39 -9.93 -5.08
C PHE A 124 2.92 -11.11 -5.88
N ASP A 125 4.20 -11.44 -5.73
CA ASP A 125 4.83 -12.58 -6.41
C ASP A 125 4.18 -13.92 -6.01
N ARG A 126 3.84 -14.09 -4.72
CA ARG A 126 3.28 -15.35 -4.21
C ARG A 126 1.79 -15.26 -3.91
N ALA A 127 1.36 -14.21 -3.21
CA ALA A 127 -0.05 -14.02 -2.88
C ALA A 127 -0.91 -13.76 -4.13
N GLY A 128 -0.30 -13.27 -5.21
CA GLY A 128 -0.99 -12.89 -6.44
C GLY A 128 -1.69 -11.54 -6.31
N PRO A 129 -2.74 -11.27 -7.12
CA PRO A 129 -3.46 -10.01 -7.07
C PRO A 129 -4.42 -9.94 -5.87
N VAL A 130 -4.36 -8.84 -5.13
CA VAL A 130 -5.19 -8.53 -3.96
C VAL A 130 -5.89 -7.20 -4.20
N THR A 131 -7.20 -7.23 -4.36
CA THR A 131 -7.99 -6.00 -4.54
C THR A 131 -8.54 -5.55 -3.19
N LEU A 132 -8.35 -4.28 -2.86
CA LEU A 132 -8.86 -3.67 -1.64
C LEU A 132 -9.41 -2.27 -1.90
N PRO A 133 -10.46 -1.86 -1.16
CA PRO A 133 -10.87 -0.47 -1.11
C PRO A 133 -9.83 0.37 -0.36
N MET A 134 -9.44 1.51 -0.93
CA MET A 134 -8.60 2.50 -0.28
C MET A 134 -9.37 3.82 -0.15
N PRO A 135 -9.82 4.20 1.07
CA PRO A 135 -10.44 5.50 1.30
C PRO A 135 -9.44 6.64 1.08
N VAL A 136 -9.91 7.80 0.63
CA VAL A 136 -9.10 9.02 0.59
C VAL A 136 -9.00 9.57 2.01
N CYS A 137 -7.79 9.53 2.57
CA CYS A 137 -7.47 10.08 3.89
C CYS A 137 -7.82 11.59 3.93
N ALA A 138 -8.60 11.99 4.94
CA ALA A 138 -8.89 13.39 5.23
C ALA A 138 -7.61 14.07 5.73
N GLY A 139 -6.97 14.83 4.84
CA GLY A 139 -5.66 15.39 5.09
C GLY A 139 -4.57 14.35 4.84
N GLY A 140 -3.56 14.72 4.05
CA GLY A 140 -2.30 14.00 4.10
C GLY A 140 -1.80 13.93 5.55
N PRO A 141 -0.78 13.10 5.85
CA PRO A 141 -0.04 13.29 7.09
C PRO A 141 0.23 14.78 7.29
N ALA A 142 -0.41 15.36 8.31
CA ALA A 142 0.17 16.53 8.92
C ALA A 142 1.60 16.09 9.25
N GLY A 143 2.58 16.78 8.65
CA GLY A 143 3.91 16.73 9.19
C GLY A 143 3.75 16.98 10.68
N ARG A 144 4.09 15.98 11.49
CA ARG A 144 4.40 16.22 12.89
C ARG A 144 5.73 16.97 12.87
N VAL A 145 5.65 18.26 12.56
CA VAL A 145 6.62 19.23 13.03
C VAL A 145 6.38 19.26 14.53
N GLN A 146 7.37 18.84 15.29
CA GLN A 146 7.45 19.14 16.71
C GLN A 146 7.44 20.65 16.91
#